data_AF-A0A7W8CK73-F1
#
_entry.id   AF-A0A7W8CK73-F1
#
_cell.length_a   1.000
_cell.length_b   1.000
_cell.length_c   1.000
_cell.angle_alpha   90.00
_cell.angle_beta   90.00
_cell.angle_gamma   90.00
#
_symmetry.space_group_name_H-M   'P 1'
#
loop_
_entity.id
_entity.type
_entity.pdbx_description
1 polymer ?
#
loop_
_entity_poly.entity_id
_entity_poly.type
_entity_poly.pdbx_seq_one_letter_code
_entity_poly.pdbx_strand_id
1 'polypeptide(L)'
;MPNGKPNILVIWGDDIGISNLSCYSDGLMGYRTPNIDRIAAEGMRFTDSYGEQSCTAGRAAFISGQSVYRTGMSKVGVPGVDIGWAAEDPTIAEMLKPLGYATGQFGKNHFGDLNKYLPTVHGFDEFFGNLYHLNAEEEPEQFDYPHKDQFPRLYELALPRGVMKCKALDEVSTEPDDPKFGPVGKQTIEDTGPLTAKRMETIDDDIAAATVDYVKRQHEADTPFFVWCNFTHMHLYTHIKPESKG
;
A
#
# COMPACT_ATOMS: atom_id res chain seq x y z
N MET A 1 25.29 -5.65 -6.52
CA MET A 1 24.99 -4.30 -6.01
C MET A 1 25.14 -3.35 -7.19
N PRO A 2 24.04 -3.03 -7.87
CA PRO A 2 24.04 -2.13 -9.02
C PRO A 2 24.80 -0.83 -8.74
N ASN A 3 25.86 -0.56 -9.51
CA ASN A 3 26.72 0.62 -9.33
C ASN A 3 27.19 0.88 -7.88
N GLY A 4 27.41 -0.19 -7.11
CA GLY A 4 27.85 -0.10 -5.71
C GLY A 4 26.78 0.35 -4.71
N LYS A 5 25.52 0.50 -5.14
CA LYS A 5 24.40 0.91 -4.28
C LYS A 5 23.62 -0.31 -3.76
N PRO A 6 23.09 -0.25 -2.52
CA PRO A 6 22.24 -1.31 -1.99
C PRO A 6 20.84 -1.25 -2.57
N ASN A 7 20.23 -2.42 -2.73
CA ASN A 7 18.79 -2.53 -2.93
C ASN A 7 18.08 -2.39 -1.58
N ILE A 8 16.99 -1.65 -1.55
CA ILE A 8 16.21 -1.38 -0.35
C ILE A 8 14.83 -2.02 -0.54
N LEU A 9 14.53 -3.03 0.27
CA LEU A 9 13.21 -3.66 0.33
C LEU A 9 12.63 -3.42 1.73
N VAL A 10 11.50 -2.73 1.79
CA VAL A 10 10.75 -2.52 3.02
C VAL A 10 9.47 -3.33 2.95
N ILE A 11 9.27 -4.21 3.93
CA ILE A 11 8.09 -5.09 4.02
C ILE A 11 7.29 -4.68 5.26
N TRP A 12 6.04 -4.29 5.06
CA TRP A 12 5.08 -3.98 6.10
C TRP A 12 3.95 -5.02 6.07
N GLY A 13 3.52 -5.43 7.26
CA GLY A 13 2.16 -5.90 7.47
C GLY A 13 1.30 -4.78 8.06
N ASP A 14 0.05 -5.08 8.36
CA ASP A 14 -0.93 -4.10 8.80
C ASP A 14 -1.62 -4.62 10.07
N ASP A 15 -1.69 -3.80 11.11
CA ASP A 15 -2.19 -4.16 12.46
C ASP A 15 -1.49 -5.36 13.14
N ILE A 16 -0.20 -5.58 12.84
CA ILE A 16 0.61 -6.63 13.49
C ILE A 16 1.17 -6.13 14.83
N GLY A 17 0.72 -6.75 15.93
CA GLY A 17 1.30 -6.55 17.25
C GLY A 17 2.63 -7.28 17.45
N ILE A 18 3.46 -6.80 18.37
CA ILE A 18 4.78 -7.40 18.66
C ILE A 18 4.65 -8.90 18.98
N SER A 19 3.64 -9.28 19.76
CA SER A 19 3.42 -10.69 20.15
C SER A 19 2.96 -11.59 19.00
N ASN A 20 2.47 -11.02 17.89
CA ASN A 20 2.04 -11.79 16.71
C ASN A 20 3.20 -12.43 15.96
N LEU A 21 4.43 -11.91 16.11
CA LEU A 21 5.62 -12.49 15.49
C LEU A 21 6.30 -13.44 16.48
N SER A 22 6.50 -14.70 16.08
CA SER A 22 7.03 -15.70 17.02
C SER A 22 8.48 -15.44 17.41
N CYS A 23 9.23 -14.67 16.65
CA CYS A 23 10.54 -14.18 17.06
C CYS A 23 10.50 -13.24 18.26
N TYR A 24 9.35 -12.66 18.65
CA TYR A 24 9.22 -11.84 19.86
C TYR A 24 8.44 -12.51 20.99
N SER A 25 7.66 -13.55 20.70
CA SER A 25 6.74 -14.17 21.67
C SER A 25 6.92 -15.67 21.87
N ASP A 26 7.86 -16.28 21.15
CA ASP A 26 8.05 -17.73 21.12
C ASP A 26 6.75 -18.50 20.78
N GLY A 27 5.93 -17.92 19.90
CA GLY A 27 4.71 -18.55 19.40
C GLY A 27 3.51 -18.46 20.33
N LEU A 28 3.50 -17.50 21.27
CA LEU A 28 2.41 -17.26 22.22
C LEU A 28 1.02 -17.22 21.57
N MET A 29 0.91 -16.70 20.35
CA MET A 29 -0.35 -16.58 19.62
C MET A 29 -0.85 -17.90 19.00
N GLY A 30 -0.16 -19.02 19.25
CA GLY A 30 -0.55 -20.36 18.78
C GLY A 30 -0.01 -20.74 17.40
N TYR A 31 0.79 -19.88 16.78
CA TYR A 31 1.41 -20.12 15.48
C TYR A 31 2.87 -19.65 15.45
N ARG A 32 3.59 -20.01 14.38
CA ARG A 32 4.98 -19.61 14.12
C ARG A 32 5.09 -18.87 12.80
N THR A 33 6.04 -17.93 12.73
CA THR A 33 6.35 -17.11 11.56
C THR A 33 7.75 -17.44 11.02
N PRO A 34 8.02 -18.69 10.57
CA PRO A 34 9.39 -19.19 10.38
C PRO A 34 10.24 -18.37 9.41
N ASN A 35 9.64 -17.80 8.36
CA ASN A 35 10.35 -16.94 7.42
C ASN A 35 10.76 -15.59 8.04
N ILE A 36 9.90 -15.00 8.87
CA ILE A 36 10.20 -13.75 9.60
C ILE A 36 11.20 -14.04 10.73
N ASP A 37 11.04 -15.16 11.43
CA ASP A 37 11.94 -15.61 12.49
C ASP A 37 13.36 -15.81 11.95
N ARG A 38 13.50 -16.35 10.74
CA ARG A 38 14.79 -16.49 10.06
C ARG A 38 15.45 -15.14 9.79
N ILE A 39 14.70 -14.15 9.28
CA ILE A 39 15.21 -12.79 9.06
C ILE A 39 15.68 -12.17 10.39
N ALA A 40 14.93 -12.35 11.47
CA ALA A 40 15.29 -11.85 12.78
C ALA A 40 16.55 -12.54 13.35
N ALA A 41 16.73 -13.84 13.09
CA ALA A 41 17.88 -14.62 13.56
C ALA A 41 19.17 -14.36 12.75
N GLU A 42 19.04 -14.14 11.44
CA GLU A 42 20.17 -13.85 10.54
C GLU A 42 20.53 -12.35 10.49
N GLY A 43 19.64 -11.49 11.00
CA GLY A 43 19.76 -10.04 10.92
C GLY A 43 19.76 -9.34 12.28
N MET A 44 19.17 -8.15 12.31
CA MET A 44 19.00 -7.35 13.52
C MET A 44 17.54 -7.31 13.93
N ARG A 45 17.28 -7.55 15.21
CA ARG A 45 15.95 -7.47 15.84
C ARG A 45 15.94 -6.31 16.83
N PHE A 46 14.96 -5.42 16.72
CA PHE A 46 14.80 -4.27 17.60
C PHE A 46 13.84 -4.60 18.74
N THR A 47 14.26 -4.39 20.00
CA THR A 47 13.36 -4.50 21.16
C THR A 47 12.48 -3.26 21.34
N ASP A 48 12.96 -2.13 20.84
CA ASP A 48 12.37 -0.81 20.99
C ASP A 48 12.28 -0.14 19.62
N SER A 49 11.10 -0.24 19.00
CA SER A 49 10.78 0.39 17.71
C SER A 49 9.39 1.02 17.81
N TYR A 50 9.27 2.28 17.41
CA TYR A 50 8.06 3.09 17.61
C TYR A 50 7.56 3.63 16.28
N GLY A 51 6.24 3.70 16.15
CA GLY A 51 5.55 4.31 15.03
C GLY A 51 4.34 5.10 15.50
N GLU A 52 3.73 5.84 14.57
CA GLU A 52 2.51 6.58 14.85
C GLU A 52 1.31 5.64 15.07
N GLN A 53 0.34 6.09 15.86
CA GLN A 53 -0.82 5.30 16.32
C GLN A 53 -1.98 5.28 15.31
N SER A 54 -1.69 5.14 14.00
CA SER A 54 -2.70 5.00 12.93
C SER A 54 -2.02 4.57 11.61
N CYS A 55 -2.73 3.84 10.75
CA CYS A 55 -2.24 3.45 9.42
C CYS A 55 -1.75 4.66 8.60
N THR A 56 -2.63 5.65 8.37
CA THR A 56 -2.29 6.84 7.56
C THR A 56 -1.12 7.60 8.17
N ALA A 57 -1.14 7.78 9.50
CA ALA A 57 -0.11 8.49 10.24
C ALA A 57 1.25 7.78 10.17
N GLY A 58 1.29 6.47 10.41
CA GLY A 58 2.52 5.67 10.39
C GLY A 58 3.13 5.63 9.00
N ARG A 59 2.30 5.40 7.97
CA ARG A 59 2.72 5.44 6.56
C ARG A 59 3.28 6.82 6.20
N ALA A 60 2.61 7.89 6.61
CA ALA A 60 3.02 9.26 6.33
C ALA A 60 4.38 9.59 6.97
N ALA A 61 4.56 9.20 8.24
CA ALA A 61 5.82 9.39 8.94
C ALA A 61 6.96 8.60 8.33
N PHE A 62 6.70 7.37 7.89
CA PHE A 62 7.69 6.55 7.19
C PHE A 62 8.11 7.16 5.86
N ILE A 63 7.14 7.53 5.01
CA ILE A 63 7.44 7.94 3.64
C ILE A 63 8.10 9.32 3.58
N SER A 64 7.76 10.24 4.49
CA SER A 64 8.35 11.59 4.54
C SER A 64 9.51 11.75 5.51
N GLY A 65 9.64 10.87 6.50
CA GLY A 65 10.52 11.09 7.66
C GLY A 65 10.07 12.23 8.58
N GLN A 66 8.82 12.71 8.45
CA GLN A 66 8.29 13.83 9.23
C GLN A 66 7.17 13.40 10.18
N SER A 67 6.97 14.16 11.25
CA SER A 67 5.77 14.01 12.08
C SER A 67 4.52 14.40 11.29
N VAL A 68 3.44 13.65 11.50
CA VAL A 68 2.15 13.81 10.81
C VAL A 68 1.49 15.16 11.04
N TYR A 69 1.89 15.90 12.07
CA TYR A 69 1.46 17.29 12.28
C TYR A 69 1.98 18.24 11.20
N ARG A 70 3.05 17.87 10.47
CA ARG A 70 3.58 18.67 9.36
C ARG A 70 2.86 18.40 8.06
N THR A 71 2.60 17.12 7.76
CA THR A 71 1.94 16.69 6.51
C THR A 71 0.40 16.78 6.59
N GLY A 72 -0.16 16.89 7.80
CA GLY A 72 -1.61 16.87 8.02
C GLY A 72 -2.25 15.48 7.90
N MET A 73 -1.49 14.46 7.50
CA MET A 73 -1.93 13.08 7.26
C MET A 73 -2.13 12.29 8.56
N SER A 74 -3.02 12.78 9.41
CA SER A 74 -3.30 12.24 10.75
C SER A 74 -4.59 11.42 10.85
N LYS A 75 -5.44 11.44 9.81
CA LYS A 75 -6.73 10.75 9.79
C LYS A 75 -6.98 10.08 8.45
N VAL A 76 -7.82 9.06 8.48
CA VAL A 76 -8.27 8.29 7.32
C VAL A 76 -9.18 9.16 6.46
N GLY A 77 -8.88 9.24 5.16
CA GLY A 77 -9.77 9.82 4.15
C GLY A 77 -10.85 8.83 3.73
N VAL A 78 -11.97 9.33 3.21
CA VAL A 78 -13.05 8.51 2.64
C VAL A 78 -12.99 8.53 1.11
N PRO A 79 -13.65 7.61 0.39
CA PRO A 79 -13.64 7.63 -1.08
C PRO A 79 -14.08 8.99 -1.67
N GLY A 80 -13.33 9.48 -2.65
CA GLY A 80 -13.61 10.66 -3.45
C GLY A 80 -13.34 12.02 -2.78
N VAL A 81 -12.83 12.08 -1.55
CA VAL A 81 -12.53 13.38 -0.92
C VAL A 81 -11.18 13.92 -1.33
N ASP A 82 -11.09 15.25 -1.39
CA ASP A 82 -9.85 15.99 -1.67
C ASP A 82 -8.96 16.10 -0.41
N ILE A 83 -8.63 14.95 0.17
CA ILE A 83 -7.71 14.80 1.29
C ILE A 83 -6.75 13.66 0.96
N GLY A 84 -5.46 13.97 0.92
CA GLY A 84 -4.42 13.01 0.58
C GLY A 84 -3.04 13.65 0.62
N TRP A 85 -2.03 12.91 0.14
CA TRP A 85 -0.64 13.33 0.16
C TRP A 85 -0.41 14.63 -0.62
N ALA A 86 0.15 15.65 0.03
CA ALA A 86 0.43 16.92 -0.63
C ALA A 86 1.64 16.78 -1.58
N ALA A 87 1.57 17.43 -2.74
CA ALA A 87 2.67 17.38 -3.73
C ALA A 87 3.93 18.11 -3.23
N GLU A 88 3.80 18.98 -2.23
CA GLU A 88 4.89 19.71 -1.62
C GLU A 88 5.65 18.89 -0.56
N ASP A 89 5.06 17.78 -0.07
CA ASP A 89 5.66 16.90 0.94
C ASP A 89 6.49 15.81 0.25
N PRO A 90 7.84 15.85 0.33
CA PRO A 90 8.67 14.91 -0.40
C PRO A 90 8.56 13.50 0.18
N THR A 91 8.47 12.50 -0.70
CA THR A 91 8.57 11.08 -0.34
C THR A 91 10.00 10.58 -0.43
N ILE A 92 10.34 9.53 0.34
CA ILE A 92 11.62 8.84 0.20
C ILE A 92 11.81 8.29 -1.24
N ALA A 93 10.74 7.95 -1.95
CA ALA A 93 10.82 7.53 -3.35
C ALA A 93 11.29 8.69 -4.24
N GLU A 94 10.71 9.89 -4.09
CA GLU A 94 11.15 11.10 -4.79
C GLU A 94 12.60 11.48 -4.46
N MET A 95 13.03 11.24 -3.21
CA MET A 95 14.40 11.51 -2.80
C MET A 95 15.42 10.49 -3.36
N LEU A 96 15.01 9.24 -3.56
CA LEU A 96 15.87 8.18 -4.08
C LEU A 96 15.94 8.16 -5.62
N LYS A 97 14.87 8.59 -6.31
CA LYS A 97 14.79 8.56 -7.78
C LYS A 97 15.92 9.35 -8.48
N PRO A 98 16.30 10.58 -8.08
CA PRO A 98 17.47 11.29 -8.62
C PRO A 98 18.80 10.58 -8.35
N LEU A 99 18.85 9.66 -7.38
CA LEU A 99 20.02 8.81 -7.12
C LEU A 99 20.02 7.55 -8.01
N GLY A 100 19.13 7.45 -9.00
CA GLY A 100 19.08 6.34 -9.96
C GLY A 100 18.42 5.07 -9.42
N TYR A 101 17.60 5.20 -8.37
CA TYR A 101 16.80 4.09 -7.86
C TYR A 101 15.53 3.92 -8.69
N ALA A 102 15.25 2.69 -9.10
CA ALA A 102 13.92 2.27 -9.49
C ALA A 102 13.04 2.16 -8.24
N THR A 103 11.79 2.58 -8.32
CA THR A 103 10.89 2.73 -7.17
C THR A 103 9.57 2.00 -7.39
N GLY A 104 9.17 1.15 -6.45
CA GLY A 104 7.91 0.40 -6.55
C GLY A 104 7.17 0.33 -5.22
N GLN A 105 5.85 0.52 -5.25
CA GLN A 105 4.97 0.31 -4.10
C GLN A 105 3.97 -0.81 -4.42
N PHE A 106 3.86 -1.79 -3.54
CA PHE A 106 2.96 -2.93 -3.72
C PHE A 106 2.10 -3.11 -2.47
N GLY A 107 0.80 -3.31 -2.65
CA GLY A 107 -0.19 -3.44 -1.58
C GLY A 107 -0.72 -2.09 -1.06
N LYS A 108 -1.12 -2.05 0.21
CA LYS A 108 -1.89 -0.93 0.77
C LYS A 108 -1.17 0.42 0.65
N ASN A 109 -1.89 1.45 0.18
CA ASN A 109 -1.39 2.83 0.09
C ASN A 109 -1.85 3.73 1.24
N HIS A 110 -3.15 4.05 1.31
CA HIS A 110 -3.75 4.85 2.38
C HIS A 110 -3.36 6.35 2.43
N PHE A 111 -3.08 6.95 1.27
CA PHE A 111 -2.67 8.36 1.13
C PHE A 111 -3.65 9.24 0.34
N GLY A 112 -4.90 8.84 0.23
CA GLY A 112 -5.92 9.57 -0.52
C GLY A 112 -6.30 8.86 -1.81
N ASP A 113 -7.37 9.36 -2.41
CA ASP A 113 -8.11 8.62 -3.42
C ASP A 113 -8.06 9.23 -4.83
N LEU A 114 -7.98 10.56 -4.91
CA LEU A 114 -7.90 11.28 -6.17
C LEU A 114 -6.62 10.90 -6.94
N ASN A 115 -6.67 11.02 -8.26
CA ASN A 115 -5.57 10.64 -9.14
C ASN A 115 -4.26 11.39 -8.80
N LYS A 116 -4.36 12.66 -8.35
CA LYS A 116 -3.22 13.45 -7.88
C LYS A 116 -2.56 12.94 -6.57
N TYR A 117 -3.15 11.96 -5.89
CA TYR A 117 -2.65 11.36 -4.65
C TYR A 117 -2.07 9.95 -4.84
N LEU A 118 -2.15 9.40 -6.05
CA LEU A 118 -1.64 8.06 -6.33
C LEU A 118 -0.11 8.01 -6.23
N PRO A 119 0.48 6.90 -5.75
CA PRO A 119 1.94 6.83 -5.53
C PRO A 119 2.79 7.16 -6.75
N THR A 120 2.28 6.88 -7.95
CA THR A 120 2.99 7.10 -9.22
C THR A 120 3.18 8.56 -9.61
N VAL A 121 2.47 9.48 -8.97
CA VAL A 121 2.75 10.93 -9.06
C VAL A 121 3.54 11.48 -7.87
N HIS A 122 3.96 10.60 -6.95
CA HIS A 122 4.72 10.92 -5.72
C HIS A 122 6.01 10.08 -5.62
N GLY A 123 6.68 9.91 -6.76
CA GLY A 123 8.02 9.33 -6.84
C GLY A 123 8.11 7.84 -7.15
N PHE A 124 7.02 7.07 -7.07
CA PHE A 124 7.04 5.64 -7.42
C PHE A 124 6.90 5.41 -8.92
N ASP A 125 7.66 4.48 -9.50
CA ASP A 125 7.56 4.11 -10.93
C ASP A 125 6.37 3.18 -11.19
N GLU A 126 6.10 2.26 -10.26
CA GLU A 126 4.98 1.31 -10.33
C GLU A 126 4.23 1.25 -9.00
N PHE A 127 2.90 1.18 -9.09
CA PHE A 127 2.01 0.91 -7.97
C PHE A 127 1.07 -0.24 -8.32
N PHE A 128 0.96 -1.23 -7.44
CA PHE A 128 -0.09 -2.24 -7.52
C PHE A 128 -0.64 -2.51 -6.13
N GLY A 129 -1.90 -2.18 -5.86
CA GLY A 129 -2.49 -2.38 -4.55
C GLY A 129 -3.76 -1.58 -4.33
N ASN A 130 -4.29 -1.67 -3.11
CA ASN A 130 -5.54 -1.04 -2.74
C ASN A 130 -5.28 0.30 -2.02
N LEU A 131 -6.24 1.22 -2.09
CA LEU A 131 -6.04 2.59 -1.60
C LEU A 131 -6.47 2.80 -0.14
N TYR A 132 -7.28 1.89 0.41
CA TYR A 132 -7.91 2.08 1.71
C TYR A 132 -7.51 0.98 2.70
N HIS A 133 -8.13 0.98 3.88
CA HIS A 133 -8.10 -0.18 4.77
C HIS A 133 -9.12 -1.22 4.34
N LEU A 134 -8.89 -2.51 4.66
CA LEU A 134 -9.72 -3.62 4.19
C LEU A 134 -11.20 -3.45 4.51
N ASN A 135 -11.57 -2.93 5.70
CA ASN A 135 -12.98 -2.68 6.03
C ASN A 135 -13.72 -1.82 5.01
N ALA A 136 -13.09 -0.74 4.49
CA ALA A 136 -13.75 0.16 3.55
C ALA A 136 -13.98 -0.53 2.19
N GLU A 137 -13.12 -1.49 1.84
CA GLU A 137 -13.15 -2.22 0.58
C GLU A 137 -14.29 -3.26 0.55
N GLU A 138 -14.61 -3.85 1.72
CA GLU A 138 -15.71 -4.83 1.86
C GLU A 138 -17.05 -4.21 2.29
N GLU A 139 -17.07 -2.94 2.70
CA GLU A 139 -18.31 -2.21 3.03
C GLU A 139 -19.41 -2.38 1.96
N PRO A 140 -19.13 -2.35 0.64
CA PRO A 140 -20.13 -2.60 -0.40
C PRO A 140 -20.84 -3.96 -0.34
N GLU A 141 -20.30 -4.94 0.38
CA GLU A 141 -20.90 -6.27 0.57
C GLU A 141 -21.77 -6.36 1.84
N GLN A 142 -21.78 -5.32 2.68
CA GLN A 142 -22.57 -5.27 3.92
C GLN A 142 -24.05 -5.01 3.65
N PHE A 143 -24.92 -5.56 4.50
CA PHE A 143 -26.38 -5.48 4.29
C PHE A 143 -26.94 -4.06 4.39
N ASP A 144 -26.29 -3.19 5.17
CA ASP A 144 -26.64 -1.80 5.45
C ASP A 144 -25.94 -0.79 4.53
N TYR A 145 -25.12 -1.27 3.60
CA TYR A 145 -24.52 -0.41 2.58
C TYR A 145 -25.61 0.21 1.68
N PRO A 146 -25.46 1.48 1.24
CA PRO A 146 -26.47 2.13 0.39
C PRO A 146 -26.75 1.32 -0.88
N HIS A 147 -27.94 0.75 -1.03
CA HIS A 147 -28.26 -0.06 -2.21
C HIS A 147 -28.44 0.82 -3.45
N LYS A 148 -27.85 0.43 -4.58
CA LYS A 148 -27.81 1.23 -5.82
C LYS A 148 -29.20 1.56 -6.37
N ASP A 149 -30.17 0.68 -6.19
CA ASP A 149 -31.57 0.84 -6.61
C ASP A 149 -32.33 1.86 -5.74
N GLN A 150 -31.91 2.06 -4.49
CA GLN A 150 -32.56 2.96 -3.53
C GLN A 150 -31.85 4.32 -3.43
N PHE A 151 -30.51 4.31 -3.43
CA PHE A 151 -29.68 5.49 -3.19
C PHE A 151 -28.54 5.61 -4.23
N PRO A 152 -28.84 5.71 -5.53
CA PRO A 152 -27.82 5.63 -6.60
C PRO A 152 -26.71 6.67 -6.44
N ARG A 153 -27.04 7.91 -6.05
CA ARG A 153 -26.03 8.97 -5.86
C ARG A 153 -25.12 8.69 -4.67
N LEU A 154 -25.66 8.15 -3.58
CA LEU A 154 -24.87 7.84 -2.39
C LEU A 154 -23.99 6.61 -2.63
N TYR A 155 -24.52 5.59 -3.31
CA TYR A 155 -23.78 4.40 -3.70
C TYR A 155 -22.53 4.77 -4.52
N GLU A 156 -22.71 5.55 -5.60
CA GLU A 156 -21.59 5.96 -6.47
C GLU A 156 -20.58 6.88 -5.76
N LEU A 157 -21.05 7.72 -4.82
CA LEU A 157 -20.17 8.58 -4.03
C LEU A 157 -19.30 7.75 -3.07
N ALA A 158 -19.93 6.84 -2.32
CA ALA A 158 -19.28 6.05 -1.28
C ALA A 158 -18.44 4.88 -1.81
N LEU A 159 -18.67 4.45 -3.06
CA LEU A 159 -18.00 3.27 -3.61
C LEU A 159 -16.47 3.45 -3.58
N PRO A 160 -15.73 2.55 -2.90
CA PRO A 160 -14.28 2.54 -2.92
C PRO A 160 -13.79 2.14 -4.32
N ARG A 161 -12.63 2.68 -4.71
CA ARG A 161 -11.88 2.17 -5.85
C ARG A 161 -11.39 0.76 -5.58
N GLY A 162 -11.20 -0.03 -6.63
CA GLY A 162 -10.70 -1.38 -6.52
C GLY A 162 -9.19 -1.47 -6.24
N VAL A 163 -8.61 -2.62 -6.61
CA VAL A 163 -7.16 -2.78 -6.59
C VAL A 163 -6.59 -2.09 -7.82
N MET A 164 -5.79 -1.07 -7.59
CA MET A 164 -5.23 -0.22 -8.62
C MET A 164 -3.92 -0.78 -9.14
N LYS A 165 -3.70 -0.64 -10.44
CA LYS A 165 -2.44 -0.88 -11.12
C LYS A 165 -2.05 0.38 -11.89
N CYS A 166 -1.00 1.03 -11.43
CA CYS A 166 -0.55 2.31 -11.97
C CYS A 166 0.92 2.26 -12.37
N LYS A 167 1.28 3.07 -13.36
CA LYS A 167 2.67 3.29 -13.78
C LYS A 167 2.92 4.76 -13.98
N ALA A 168 4.06 5.27 -13.53
CA ALA A 168 4.46 6.64 -13.83
C ALA A 168 4.73 6.81 -15.33
N LEU A 169 4.49 8.03 -15.82
CA LEU A 169 4.80 8.46 -17.17
C LEU A 169 5.74 9.67 -17.12
N ASP A 170 6.57 9.84 -18.14
CA ASP A 170 7.40 11.06 -18.27
C ASP A 170 6.53 12.27 -18.66
N GLU A 171 5.51 12.03 -19.47
CA GLU A 171 4.57 13.03 -20.00
C GLU A 171 3.17 12.90 -19.38
N VAL A 172 2.40 13.98 -19.47
CA VAL A 172 1.02 13.99 -18.99
C VAL A 172 0.18 13.06 -19.87
N SER A 173 -0.62 12.21 -19.24
CA SER A 173 -1.53 11.28 -19.92
C SER A 173 -2.53 12.02 -20.80
N THR A 174 -2.85 11.43 -21.95
CA THR A 174 -3.88 11.91 -22.88
C THR A 174 -5.27 11.31 -22.60
N GLU A 175 -5.37 10.39 -21.63
CA GLU A 175 -6.64 9.84 -21.20
C GLU A 175 -7.54 10.94 -20.63
N PRO A 176 -8.86 10.85 -20.84
CA PRO A 176 -9.79 11.86 -20.33
C PRO A 176 -9.77 11.89 -18.80
N ASP A 177 -9.97 13.08 -18.24
CA ASP A 177 -10.07 13.28 -16.80
C ASP A 177 -11.25 12.49 -16.22
N ASP A 178 -11.04 11.89 -15.05
CA ASP A 178 -12.10 11.21 -14.33
C ASP A 178 -12.99 12.25 -13.61
N PRO A 179 -14.33 12.23 -13.78
CA PRO A 179 -15.21 13.22 -13.17
C PRO A 179 -15.25 13.14 -11.62
N LYS A 180 -14.90 12.01 -11.02
CA LYS A 180 -14.82 11.80 -9.56
C LYS A 180 -13.39 11.96 -9.06
N PHE A 181 -12.40 11.40 -9.75
CA PHE A 181 -11.02 11.31 -9.27
C PHE A 181 -10.07 12.36 -9.85
N GLY A 182 -10.54 13.18 -10.80
CA GLY A 182 -9.80 14.27 -11.41
C GLY A 182 -8.84 13.81 -12.53
N PRO A 183 -7.93 14.70 -12.95
CA PRO A 183 -7.03 14.43 -14.07
C PRO A 183 -6.12 13.23 -13.83
N VAL A 184 -5.86 12.45 -14.88
CA VAL A 184 -4.98 11.28 -14.78
C VAL A 184 -3.55 11.70 -14.40
N GLY A 185 -3.05 12.79 -14.96
CA GLY A 185 -1.70 13.29 -14.67
C GLY A 185 -0.60 12.47 -15.34
N LYS A 186 0.60 12.45 -14.75
CA LYS A 186 1.78 11.76 -15.30
C LYS A 186 1.82 10.27 -14.94
N GLN A 187 0.76 9.54 -15.25
CA GLN A 187 0.63 8.13 -14.92
C GLN A 187 -0.39 7.42 -15.80
N THR A 188 -0.34 6.09 -15.86
CA THR A 188 -1.46 5.24 -16.29
C THR A 188 -2.19 4.73 -15.07
N ILE A 189 -3.51 4.54 -15.18
CA ILE A 189 -4.35 4.08 -14.08
C ILE A 189 -5.28 2.98 -14.59
N GLU A 190 -5.15 1.78 -14.03
CA GLU A 190 -6.04 0.65 -14.27
C GLU A 190 -6.68 0.23 -12.95
N ASP A 191 -8.01 0.31 -12.84
CA ASP A 191 -8.75 -0.31 -11.74
C ASP A 191 -9.02 -1.77 -12.11
N THR A 192 -8.38 -2.70 -11.42
CA THR A 192 -8.48 -4.15 -11.71
C THR A 192 -9.74 -4.79 -11.11
N GLY A 193 -10.64 -3.98 -10.57
CA GLY A 193 -11.88 -4.39 -9.94
C GLY A 193 -11.81 -4.40 -8.41
N PRO A 194 -12.97 -4.56 -7.76
CA PRO A 194 -13.11 -4.40 -6.32
C PRO A 194 -12.26 -5.40 -5.53
N LEU A 195 -11.83 -4.99 -4.34
CA LEU A 195 -11.22 -5.88 -3.36
C LEU A 195 -12.31 -6.45 -2.45
N THR A 196 -13.09 -7.40 -2.98
CA THR A 196 -14.14 -8.10 -2.21
C THR A 196 -13.55 -8.99 -1.12
N ALA A 197 -14.35 -9.35 -0.11
CA ALA A 197 -13.98 -10.33 0.92
C ALA A 197 -13.43 -11.63 0.30
N LYS A 198 -13.99 -12.06 -0.83
CA LYS A 198 -13.50 -13.24 -1.55
C LYS A 198 -12.11 -13.02 -2.15
N ARG A 199 -11.83 -11.85 -2.73
CA ARG A 199 -10.50 -11.51 -3.27
C ARG A 199 -9.47 -11.29 -2.16
N MET A 200 -9.90 -10.80 -1.00
CA MET A 200 -9.02 -10.62 0.16
C MET A 200 -8.40 -11.93 0.65
N GLU A 201 -9.00 -13.10 0.39
CA GLU A 201 -8.40 -14.40 0.73
C GLU A 201 -7.01 -14.59 0.08
N THR A 202 -6.75 -13.98 -1.08
CA THR A 202 -5.54 -14.21 -1.89
C THR A 202 -4.79 -12.93 -2.29
N ILE A 203 -5.27 -11.74 -1.91
CA ILE A 203 -4.69 -10.46 -2.37
C ILE A 203 -3.20 -10.31 -2.00
N ASP A 204 -2.78 -10.81 -0.85
CA ASP A 204 -1.38 -10.74 -0.43
C ASP A 204 -0.47 -11.65 -1.29
N ASP A 205 -1.00 -12.69 -1.94
CA ASP A 205 -0.23 -13.45 -2.94
C ASP A 205 0.01 -12.62 -4.20
N ASP A 206 -1.01 -11.89 -4.66
CA ASP A 206 -0.90 -11.01 -5.83
C ASP A 206 0.12 -9.89 -5.55
N ILE A 207 0.07 -9.31 -4.35
CA ILE A 207 1.04 -8.31 -3.87
C ILE A 207 2.46 -8.90 -3.83
N ALA A 208 2.61 -10.10 -3.27
CA ALA A 208 3.91 -10.78 -3.23
C ALA A 208 4.44 -11.09 -4.62
N ALA A 209 3.59 -11.58 -5.52
CA ALA A 209 3.95 -11.91 -6.90
C ALA A 209 4.38 -10.66 -7.68
N ALA A 210 3.62 -9.56 -7.58
CA ALA A 210 3.97 -8.29 -8.20
C ALA A 210 5.29 -7.72 -7.64
N THR A 211 5.49 -7.80 -6.33
CA THR A 211 6.74 -7.39 -5.67
C THR A 211 7.94 -8.19 -6.20
N VAL A 212 7.81 -9.52 -6.26
CA VAL A 212 8.89 -10.41 -6.73
C VAL A 212 9.19 -10.20 -8.21
N ASP A 213 8.15 -10.04 -9.05
CA ASP A 213 8.31 -9.70 -10.47
C ASP A 213 9.10 -8.40 -10.64
N TYR A 214 8.70 -7.34 -9.95
CA TYR A 214 9.38 -6.04 -10.02
C TYR A 214 10.85 -6.15 -9.61
N VAL A 215 11.13 -6.79 -8.46
CA VAL A 215 12.49 -7.00 -7.97
C VAL A 215 13.35 -7.77 -8.97
N LYS A 216 12.79 -8.81 -9.62
CA LYS A 216 13.49 -9.58 -10.66
C LYS A 216 13.81 -8.71 -11.87
N ARG A 217 12.86 -7.93 -12.37
CA ARG A 217 13.09 -7.00 -13.49
C ARG A 217 14.17 -5.98 -13.19
N GLN A 218 14.17 -5.38 -11.99
CA GLN A 218 15.21 -4.42 -11.61
C GLN A 218 16.58 -5.08 -11.43
N HIS A 219 16.61 -6.33 -10.94
CA HIS A 219 17.84 -7.12 -10.87
C HIS A 219 18.42 -7.42 -12.25
N GLU A 220 17.59 -7.88 -13.20
CA GLU A 220 17.98 -8.16 -14.58
C GLU A 220 18.46 -6.90 -15.31
N ALA A 221 17.86 -5.74 -15.00
CA ALA A 221 18.26 -4.44 -15.52
C ALA A 221 19.50 -3.84 -14.83
N ASP A 222 20.12 -4.54 -13.87
CA ASP A 222 21.22 -4.04 -13.02
C ASP A 222 20.96 -2.62 -12.49
N THR A 223 19.74 -2.40 -11.99
CA THR A 223 19.27 -1.10 -11.48
C THR A 223 19.00 -1.22 -9.98
N PRO A 224 19.55 -0.32 -9.13
CA PRO A 224 19.26 -0.37 -7.71
C PRO A 224 17.79 -0.02 -7.49
N PHE A 225 17.13 -0.66 -6.52
CA PHE A 225 15.70 -0.43 -6.28
C PHE A 225 15.36 -0.04 -4.86
N PHE A 226 14.28 0.72 -4.71
CA PHE A 226 13.54 0.95 -3.49
C PHE A 226 12.14 0.37 -3.68
N VAL A 227 11.83 -0.69 -2.93
CA VAL A 227 10.54 -1.36 -3.00
C VAL A 227 9.89 -1.30 -1.63
N TRP A 228 8.66 -0.78 -1.60
CA TRP A 228 7.82 -0.76 -0.40
C TRP A 228 6.63 -1.71 -0.59
N CYS A 229 6.77 -2.90 -0.01
CA CYS A 229 5.75 -3.95 -0.02
C CYS A 229 4.90 -3.86 1.25
N ASN A 230 3.60 -3.68 1.08
CA ASN A 230 2.62 -3.40 2.12
C ASN A 230 1.53 -4.47 2.08
N PHE A 231 1.78 -5.60 2.72
CA PHE A 231 0.77 -6.63 2.91
C PHE A 231 -0.43 -6.08 3.68
N THR A 232 -1.60 -6.62 3.36
CA THR A 232 -2.89 -6.20 3.92
C THR A 232 -3.33 -7.09 5.06
N HIS A 233 -2.85 -8.34 5.12
CA HIS A 233 -3.27 -9.28 6.15
C HIS A 233 -2.74 -8.95 7.55
N MET A 234 -3.57 -9.42 8.48
CA MET A 234 -3.78 -9.08 9.90
C MET A 234 -4.62 -7.83 10.18
N HIS A 235 -4.86 -6.95 9.19
CA HIS A 235 -5.86 -5.89 9.37
C HIS A 235 -7.26 -6.50 9.53
N LEU A 236 -8.06 -5.94 10.43
CA LEU A 236 -9.46 -6.35 10.61
C LEU A 236 -10.28 -5.93 9.38
N TYR A 237 -11.19 -6.75 8.83
CA TYR A 237 -11.34 -8.19 9.03
C TYR A 237 -10.35 -8.96 8.15
N THR A 238 -9.75 -10.03 8.70
CA THR A 238 -8.78 -10.83 7.95
C THR A 238 -9.45 -12.04 7.31
N HIS A 239 -9.64 -12.00 6.00
CA HIS A 239 -10.11 -13.13 5.20
C HIS A 239 -8.92 -13.97 4.76
N ILE A 240 -8.85 -15.21 5.24
CA ILE A 240 -7.74 -16.13 4.96
C ILE A 240 -8.20 -17.30 4.11
N LYS A 241 -7.29 -17.83 3.29
CA LYS A 241 -7.51 -19.09 2.57
C LYS A 241 -7.86 -20.22 3.54
N PRO A 242 -8.65 -21.22 3.11
CA PRO A 242 -8.98 -22.38 3.93
C PRO A 242 -7.74 -23.09 4.51
N GLU A 243 -6.68 -23.24 3.72
CA GLU A 243 -5.42 -23.89 4.14
C GLU A 243 -4.59 -23.08 5.14
N SER A 244 -4.87 -21.77 5.28
CA SER A 244 -4.20 -20.89 6.23
C SER A 244 -4.92 -20.83 7.59
N LYS A 245 -6.08 -21.50 7.73
CA LYS A 245 -6.78 -21.64 9.00
C LYS A 245 -6.03 -22.64 9.89
N GLY A 246 -5.52 -22.16 11.02
CA GLY A 246 -4.89 -22.96 12.08
C GLY A 246 -5.87 -23.79 12.89
#